data_AF-A0A7V2FXU4-F1
#
_entry.id   AF-A0A7V2FXU4-F1
#
_cell.length_a   1.000
_cell.length_b   1.000
_cell.length_c   1.000
_cell.angle_alpha   90.00
_cell.angle_beta   90.00
_cell.angle_gamma   90.00
#
_symmetry.space_group_name_H-M   'P 1'
#
loop_
_entity.id
_entity.type
_entity.pdbx_description
1 polymer ?
#
loop_
_entity_poly.entity_id
_entity_poly.type
_entity_poly.pdbx_seq_one_letter_code
_entity_poly.pdbx_strand_id
1 'polypeptide(L)'
;MAKKKKLPKQLPILDEDLCTGCEACMTVCPVDCIDKVSDPANPGYAMGLCTIDLPVCIGCKLCAVVCPWNCITMVPTEEVQQVPALAEMIA
;
A
#
# COMPACT_ATOMS: atom_id res chain seq x y z
N MET A 1 20.25 4.89 14.01
CA MET A 1 20.16 5.87 12.90
C MET A 1 18.70 5.94 12.45
N ALA A 2 17.94 6.97 12.85
CA ALA A 2 16.54 7.13 12.43
C ALA A 2 16.37 8.57 11.92
N LYS A 3 16.74 8.79 10.65
CA LYS A 3 16.60 10.09 9.99
C LYS A 3 15.12 10.39 9.78
N LYS A 4 14.64 11.45 10.45
CA LYS A 4 13.37 12.18 10.28
C LYS A 4 12.78 11.99 8.86
N LYS A 5 11.65 11.27 8.73
CA LYS A 5 10.96 11.14 7.43
C LYS A 5 10.05 12.34 7.20
N LYS A 6 10.36 13.09 6.13
CA LYS A 6 9.40 14.01 5.50
C LYS A 6 8.28 13.14 4.93
N LEU A 7 7.03 13.43 5.29
CA LEU A 7 5.86 12.81 4.67
C LEU A 7 5.96 13.05 3.14
N PRO A 8 5.88 11.99 2.30
CA PRO A 8 5.95 12.14 0.84
C PRO A 8 4.71 12.89 0.33
N LYS A 9 4.82 13.51 -0.84
CA LYS A 9 3.68 14.24 -1.45
C LYS A 9 2.58 13.33 -2.00
N GLN A 10 2.87 12.05 -2.20
CA GLN A 10 1.98 11.08 -2.84
C GLN A 10 2.07 9.73 -2.14
N LEU A 11 0.91 9.12 -1.93
CA LEU A 11 0.74 7.83 -1.28
C LEU A 11 0.02 6.86 -2.22
N PRO A 12 0.38 5.57 -2.17
CA PRO A 12 -0.35 4.52 -2.84
C PRO A 12 -1.62 4.16 -2.05
N ILE A 13 -2.76 4.09 -2.73
CA ILE A 13 -3.98 3.41 -2.27
C ILE A 13 -3.99 2.03 -2.92
N LEU A 14 -4.19 1.00 -2.11
CA LEU A 14 -4.35 -0.36 -2.59
C LEU A 14 -5.84 -0.71 -2.58
N ASP A 15 -6.30 -1.27 -3.69
CA ASP A 15 -7.64 -1.85 -3.81
C ASP A 15 -7.59 -3.32 -3.38
N GLU A 16 -8.26 -3.64 -2.27
CA GLU A 16 -8.29 -5.00 -1.71
C GLU A 16 -9.03 -5.99 -2.63
N ASP A 17 -9.98 -5.52 -3.45
CA ASP A 17 -10.78 -6.39 -4.32
C ASP A 17 -10.00 -6.90 -5.55
N LEU A 18 -8.90 -6.22 -5.89
CA LEU A 18 -8.04 -6.58 -7.02
C LEU A 18 -6.70 -7.19 -6.57
N CYS A 19 -6.40 -7.11 -5.26
CA CYS A 19 -5.12 -7.56 -4.73
C CYS A 19 -5.13 -9.07 -4.48
N THR A 20 -4.38 -9.82 -5.28
CA THR A 20 -4.25 -11.28 -5.11
C THR A 20 -3.08 -11.70 -4.20
N GLY A 21 -2.42 -10.76 -3.53
CA GLY A 21 -1.25 -11.06 -2.68
C GLY A 21 -0.03 -11.60 -3.44
N CYS A 22 0.15 -11.18 -4.71
CA CYS A 22 1.20 -11.67 -5.61
C CYS A 22 2.63 -11.22 -5.25
N GLU A 23 2.82 -10.48 -4.15
CA GLU A 23 4.11 -10.08 -3.56
C GLU A 23 5.10 -9.32 -4.49
N ALA A 24 4.72 -9.05 -5.74
CA ALA A 24 5.53 -8.32 -6.72
C ALA A 24 5.88 -6.91 -6.25
N CYS A 25 4.93 -6.21 -5.61
CA CYS A 25 5.13 -4.88 -5.07
C CYS A 25 6.15 -4.81 -3.93
N MET A 26 6.29 -5.88 -3.13
CA MET A 26 7.26 -5.97 -2.04
C MET A 26 8.69 -5.99 -2.60
N THR A 27 8.94 -6.81 -3.63
CA THR A 27 10.28 -6.97 -4.22
C THR A 27 10.85 -5.69 -4.84
N VAL A 28 9.99 -4.79 -5.33
CA VAL A 28 10.41 -3.53 -5.97
C VAL A 28 10.53 -2.37 -4.97
N CYS A 29 10.05 -2.54 -3.74
CA CYS A 29 9.98 -1.44 -2.79
C CYS A 29 11.36 -1.14 -2.19
N PRO A 30 11.95 0.05 -2.45
CA PRO A 30 13.30 0.37 -1.97
C PRO A 30 13.38 0.61 -0.45
N VAL A 31 12.23 0.79 0.20
CA VAL A 31 12.11 1.03 1.65
C VAL A 31 11.39 -0.09 2.37
N ASP A 32 11.02 -1.17 1.64
CA ASP A 32 10.34 -2.34 2.17
C ASP A 32 9.14 -2.00 3.07
N CYS A 33 8.29 -1.08 2.59
CA CYS A 33 7.12 -0.59 3.34
C CYS A 33 5.82 -1.35 3.04
N ILE A 34 5.91 -2.55 2.46
CA ILE A 34 4.74 -3.33 2.03
C ILE A 34 4.83 -4.68 2.71
N ASP A 35 3.81 -5.02 3.49
CA ASP A 35 3.69 -6.30 4.16
C ASP A 35 2.53 -7.11 3.54
N LYS A 36 2.47 -8.40 3.83
CA LYS A 36 1.44 -9.30 3.32
C LYS A 36 0.63 -9.80 4.51
N VAL A 37 -0.59 -9.29 4.64
CA VAL A 37 -1.51 -9.68 5.69
C VAL A 37 -2.49 -10.71 5.14
N SER A 38 -2.53 -11.87 5.78
CA SER A 38 -3.52 -12.90 5.50
C SER A 38 -4.69 -12.75 6.47
N ASP A 39 -5.74 -12.06 6.05
CA ASP A 39 -6.95 -11.90 6.86
C ASP A 39 -7.76 -13.21 6.88
N PRO A 40 -7.98 -13.82 8.06
CA PRO A 40 -8.77 -15.05 8.19
C PRO A 40 -10.28 -14.82 7.97
N ALA A 41 -10.72 -13.56 7.81
CA ALA A 41 -12.11 -13.17 7.66
C ALA A 41 -12.63 -13.25 6.21
N ASN A 42 -11.74 -13.33 5.20
CA ASN A 42 -12.12 -13.34 3.78
C ASN A 42 -11.51 -14.56 3.04
N PRO A 43 -12.15 -15.73 3.09
CA PRO A 43 -11.60 -16.98 2.53
C PRO A 43 -11.54 -17.00 0.98
N GLY A 44 -12.09 -16.00 0.29
CA GLY A 44 -11.94 -15.82 -1.16
C GLY A 44 -10.53 -15.38 -1.58
N TYR A 45 -9.77 -14.74 -0.68
CA TYR A 45 -8.38 -14.32 -0.88
C TYR A 45 -7.44 -15.30 -0.18
N ALA A 46 -7.45 -16.57 -0.59
CA ALA A 46 -6.64 -17.64 0.00
C ALA A 46 -5.12 -17.35 0.02
N MET A 47 -4.65 -16.34 -0.72
CA MET A 47 -3.25 -15.95 -0.83
C MET A 47 -2.88 -14.70 0.00
N GLY A 48 -3.82 -14.03 0.67
CA GLY A 48 -3.57 -12.82 1.48
C GLY A 48 -3.57 -11.51 0.68
N LEU A 49 -3.72 -10.39 1.39
CA LEU A 49 -3.70 -9.03 0.86
C LEU A 49 -2.34 -8.38 1.14
N CYS A 50 -1.94 -7.43 0.32
CA CYS A 50 -0.80 -6.57 0.67
C CYS A 50 -1.29 -5.40 1.53
N THR A 51 -0.46 -4.91 2.42
CA THR A 51 -0.74 -3.69 3.20
C THR A 51 0.46 -2.78 3.08
N ILE A 52 0.23 -1.48 2.87
CA ILE A 52 1.30 -0.51 2.63
C ILE A 52 1.39 0.45 3.80
N ASP A 53 2.55 0.51 4.44
CA ASP A 53 2.86 1.51 5.46
C ASP A 53 3.06 2.88 4.82
N LEU A 54 1.98 3.65 4.81
CA LEU A 54 1.94 5.05 4.41
C LEU A 54 3.00 5.95 5.10
N PRO A 55 3.31 5.82 6.41
CA PRO A 55 4.32 6.67 7.05
C PRO A 55 5.76 6.35 6.62
N VAL A 56 6.00 5.13 6.12
CA VAL A 56 7.32 4.67 5.68
C VAL A 56 7.49 4.91 4.17
N CYS A 57 6.38 4.93 3.42
CA CYS A 57 6.39 5.16 1.99
C CYS A 57 7.10 6.47 1.61
N ILE A 58 7.81 6.46 0.48
CA ILE A 58 8.50 7.64 -0.10
C ILE A 58 7.81 8.16 -1.36
N GLY A 59 6.70 7.54 -1.79
CA GLY A 59 5.96 7.94 -2.99
C GLY A 59 6.70 7.65 -4.32
N CYS A 60 7.50 6.59 -4.37
CA CYS A 60 8.31 6.24 -5.55
C CYS A 60 7.52 5.68 -6.75
N LYS A 61 6.23 5.32 -6.58
CA LYS A 61 5.32 4.79 -7.61
C LYS A 61 5.69 3.44 -8.24
N LEU A 62 6.78 2.81 -7.81
CA LEU A 62 7.24 1.54 -8.38
C LEU A 62 6.24 0.40 -8.17
N CYS A 63 5.57 0.37 -7.02
CA CYS A 63 4.56 -0.62 -6.70
C CYS A 63 3.35 -0.59 -7.66
N ALA A 64 2.93 0.60 -8.12
CA ALA A 64 1.85 0.76 -9.08
C ALA A 64 2.22 0.28 -10.48
N VAL A 65 3.50 0.44 -10.87
CA VAL A 65 4.00 0.01 -12.18
C VAL A 65 4.19 -1.51 -12.25
N VAL A 66 4.59 -2.13 -11.15
CA VAL A 66 4.85 -3.57 -11.10
C VAL A 66 3.58 -4.41 -10.87
N CYS A 67 2.49 -3.84 -10.32
CA CYS A 67 1.26 -4.61 -10.08
C CYS A 67 0.63 -5.02 -11.42
N PRO A 68 0.56 -6.31 -11.77
CA PRO A 68 -0.03 -6.77 -13.03
C PRO A 68 -1.56 -6.56 -13.08
N TRP A 69 -2.17 -6.43 -11.90
CA TRP A 69 -3.59 -6.16 -11.72
C TRP A 69 -3.90 -4.68 -11.62
N ASN A 70 -2.89 -3.81 -11.70
CA ASN A 70 -3.03 -2.36 -11.48
C ASN A 70 -3.82 -2.00 -10.21
N CYS A 71 -3.65 -2.82 -9.18
CA CYS A 71 -4.32 -2.76 -7.89
C CYS A 71 -3.96 -1.52 -7.04
N ILE A 72 -2.92 -0.77 -7.43
CA ILE A 72 -2.40 0.36 -6.65
C ILE A 72 -2.58 1.66 -7.42
N THR A 73 -3.34 2.59 -6.83
CA THR A 73 -3.57 3.93 -7.36
C THR A 73 -2.76 4.95 -6.58
N MET A 74 -1.99 5.78 -7.27
CA MET A 74 -1.19 6.83 -6.63
C MET A 74 -2.00 8.11 -6.49
N VAL A 75 -2.22 8.55 -5.26
CA VAL A 75 -2.94 9.78 -4.93
C VAL A 75 -2.05 10.72 -4.12
N PRO A 76 -2.25 12.04 -4.18
CA PRO A 76 -1.51 12.97 -3.34
C PRO A 76 -1.97 12.90 -1.88
N THR A 77 -1.06 13.15 -0.94
CA THR A 77 -1.35 13.06 0.51
C THR A 77 -2.51 13.93 0.97
N GLU A 78 -2.77 15.03 0.27
CA GLU A 78 -3.90 15.92 0.49
C GLU A 78 -5.26 15.26 0.21
N GLU A 79 -5.33 14.37 -0.78
CA GLU A 79 -6.57 13.65 -1.15
C GLU A 79 -6.78 12.39 -0.31
N VAL A 80 -5.70 11.76 0.16
CA VAL A 80 -5.77 10.52 0.99
C VAL A 80 -6.50 10.77 2.31
N GLN A 81 -6.38 11.99 2.87
CA GLN A 81 -7.11 12.38 4.08
C GLN A 81 -8.63 12.51 3.87
N GLN A 82 -9.10 12.51 2.62
CA GLN A 82 -10.49 12.75 2.24
C GLN A 82 -11.25 11.47 1.88
N VAL A 83 -10.57 10.30 1.85
CA VAL A 83 -11.21 9.00 1.64
C VAL A 83 -11.43 8.33 2.99
N PRO A 84 -12.60 8.48 3.63
CA PRO A 84 -12.86 8.05 5.01
C PRO A 84 -12.73 6.54 5.24
N ALA A 85 -12.75 5.71 4.20
CA ALA A 85 -12.65 4.25 4.31
C ALA A 85 -11.25 3.72 4.67
N LEU A 86 -10.17 4.48 4.43
CA LEU A 86 -8.79 4.08 4.77
C LEU A 86 -8.23 4.80 6.01
N ALA A 87 -8.93 5.84 6.49
CA ALA A 87 -8.53 6.63 7.65
C ALA A 87 -8.68 5.86 8.97
N GLU A 88 -9.55 4.85 9.03
CA GLU A 88 -9.76 4.02 10.22
C GLU A 88 -8.58 3.08 10.53
N MET A 89 -7.64 2.88 9.60
CA MET A 89 -6.40 2.10 9.84
C MET A 89 -5.22 2.93 10.35
N ILE A 90 -5.38 4.25 10.51
CA ILE A 90 -4.31 5.19 10.91
C ILE A 90 -4.55 5.76 12.33
N ALA A 91 -5.61 5.32 13.04
CA ALA A 91 -5.89 5.70 14.43
C ALA A 91 -5.28 4.73 15.45
#